data_AF-M6HCQ5-F1
#
_entry.id   AF-M6HCQ5-F1
#
_cell.length_a   1.000
_cell.length_b   1.000
_cell.length_c   1.000
_cell.angle_alpha   90.00
_cell.angle_beta   90.00
_cell.angle_gamma   90.00
#
_symmetry.space_group_name_H-M   'P 1'
#
loop_
_entity.id
_entity.type
_entity.pdbx_description
1 polymer ?
#
loop_
_entity_poly.entity_id
_entity_poly.type
_entity_poly.pdbx_seq_one_letter_code
_entity_poly.pdbx_strand_id
1 'polypeptide(L)'
;MGRGMAVNLAKAGHSLRLYTRNLSKIQDLKKDNVQIFDSPVEAAKNSDLVVLCLTEDQIVEKETISSGLLDTKPPILIDCGTTSLSLTLKLSKLCSEKKFVFMILL
;
A
#
# COMPACT_ATOMS: atom_id res chain seq x y z
N MET A 1 -0.91 -12.86 -2.33
CA MET A 1 -1.40 -12.02 -3.45
C MET A 1 -0.42 -10.90 -3.82
N GLY A 2 -0.11 -9.95 -2.92
CA GLY A 2 0.69 -8.74 -3.23
C GLY A 2 2.00 -8.95 -4.01
N ARG A 3 2.78 -9.98 -3.67
CA ARG A 3 3.99 -10.34 -4.42
C ARG A 3 3.73 -10.61 -5.91
N GLY A 4 2.66 -11.33 -6.24
CA GLY A 4 2.29 -11.62 -7.63
C GLY A 4 1.91 -10.37 -8.41
N MET A 5 1.17 -9.45 -7.76
CA MET A 5 0.88 -8.13 -8.34
C MET A 5 2.17 -7.35 -8.63
N ALA A 6 3.09 -7.29 -7.66
CA ALA A 6 4.38 -6.61 -7.83
C ALA A 6 5.19 -7.21 -8.99
N VAL A 7 5.24 -8.55 -9.10
CA VAL A 7 5.93 -9.22 -10.24
C VAL A 7 5.34 -8.79 -11.57
N ASN A 8 4.00 -8.81 -11.70
CA ASN A 8 3.33 -8.49 -12.96
C ASN A 8 3.49 -7.01 -13.34
N LEU A 9 3.28 -6.10 -12.40
CA LEU A 9 3.46 -4.66 -12.63
C LEU A 9 4.91 -4.33 -13.00
N ALA A 10 5.87 -5.00 -12.35
CA ALA A 10 7.28 -4.79 -12.66
C ALA A 10 7.67 -5.34 -14.04
N LYS A 11 7.03 -6.43 -14.50
CA LYS A 11 7.19 -6.94 -15.87
C LYS A 11 6.57 -6.03 -16.92
N ALA A 12 5.47 -5.36 -16.58
CA ALA A 12 4.82 -4.36 -17.41
C ALA A 12 5.60 -3.02 -17.50
N GLY A 13 6.72 -2.88 -16.79
CA GLY A 13 7.60 -1.71 -16.87
C GLY A 13 7.21 -0.55 -15.94
N HIS A 14 6.27 -0.73 -15.02
CA HIS A 14 5.92 0.31 -14.05
C HIS A 14 7.03 0.50 -13.00
N SER A 15 7.22 1.73 -12.55
CA SER A 15 8.09 2.06 -11.41
C SER A 15 7.41 1.66 -10.10
N LEU A 16 8.01 0.71 -9.38
CA LEU A 16 7.45 0.19 -8.14
C LEU A 16 8.25 0.61 -6.92
N ARG A 17 7.50 0.91 -5.86
CA ARG A 17 8.00 1.18 -4.52
C ARG A 17 7.36 0.16 -3.60
N LEU A 18 8.14 -0.80 -3.11
CA LEU A 18 7.64 -1.95 -2.38
C LEU A 18 8.02 -1.87 -0.91
N TYR A 19 7.09 -2.27 -0.05
CA TYR A 19 7.30 -2.47 1.36
C TYR A 19 6.59 -3.76 1.82
N THR A 20 7.18 -4.44 2.79
CA THR A 20 6.56 -5.54 3.54
C THR A 20 7.27 -5.69 4.88
N ARG A 21 6.57 -6.21 5.89
CA ARG A 21 7.15 -6.52 7.21
C ARG A 21 8.31 -7.52 7.15
N ASN A 22 8.35 -8.38 6.13
CA ASN A 22 9.43 -9.35 5.94
C ASN A 22 10.08 -9.17 4.56
N LEU A 23 11.14 -8.36 4.51
CA LEU A 23 11.84 -7.96 3.28
C LEU A 23 12.36 -9.13 2.48
N SER A 24 12.74 -10.25 3.13
CA SER A 24 13.22 -11.45 2.43
C SER A 24 12.21 -12.00 1.41
N LYS A 25 10.91 -11.71 1.57
CA LYS A 25 9.85 -12.13 0.65
C LYS A 25 9.79 -11.33 -0.66
N ILE A 26 10.45 -10.19 -0.74
CA ILE A 26 10.44 -9.31 -1.92
C ILE A 26 11.84 -8.89 -2.37
N GLN A 27 12.89 -9.26 -1.62
CA GLN A 27 14.26 -8.83 -1.90
C GLN A 27 14.72 -9.22 -3.31
N ASP A 28 14.29 -10.39 -3.78
CA ASP A 28 14.58 -10.92 -5.11
C ASP A 28 13.83 -10.17 -6.24
N LEU A 29 12.87 -9.30 -5.92
CA LEU A 29 12.17 -8.47 -6.90
C LEU A 29 12.93 -7.19 -7.24
N LYS A 30 14.02 -6.87 -6.53
CA LYS A 30 14.81 -5.66 -6.75
C LYS A 30 15.44 -5.66 -8.15
N LYS A 31 15.24 -4.58 -8.88
CA LYS A 31 15.76 -4.32 -10.24
C LYS A 31 15.60 -2.83 -10.57
N ASP A 32 15.99 -2.40 -11.76
CA ASP A 32 16.04 -0.98 -12.14
C ASP A 32 14.73 -0.21 -11.88
N ASN A 33 13.57 -0.84 -12.13
CA ASN A 33 12.25 -0.23 -11.90
C ASN A 33 11.59 -0.61 -10.57
N VAL A 34 12.28 -1.30 -9.66
CA VAL A 34 11.72 -1.77 -8.38
C VAL A 34 12.62 -1.39 -7.21
N GLN A 35 12.11 -0.49 -6.38
CA GLN A 35 12.75 -0.06 -5.14
C GLN A 35 12.06 -0.69 -3.94
N ILE A 36 12.85 -1.08 -2.93
CA ILE A 36 12.37 -1.68 -1.68
C ILE A 36 12.71 -0.72 -0.55
N PHE A 37 11.74 -0.48 0.32
CA PHE A 37 11.83 0.44 1.45
C PHE A 37 11.65 -0.30 2.78
N ASP A 38 12.16 0.30 3.85
CA ASP A 38 12.10 -0.26 5.20
C ASP A 38 10.86 0.18 5.98
N SER A 39 10.09 1.13 5.43
CA SER A 39 8.86 1.63 6.04
C SER A 39 7.74 1.87 5.02
N PRO A 40 6.46 1.77 5.44
CA PRO A 40 5.31 2.07 4.58
C PRO A 40 5.29 3.55 4.14
N VAL A 41 5.75 4.46 5.01
CA VAL A 41 5.82 5.90 4.73
C VAL A 41 6.79 6.19 3.58
N GLU A 42 7.99 5.61 3.61
CA GLU A 42 8.97 5.82 2.54
C GLU A 42 8.53 5.20 1.21
N ALA A 43 7.86 4.04 1.25
CA ALA A 43 7.30 3.42 0.06
C ALA A 43 6.19 4.29 -0.56
N ALA A 44 5.31 4.87 0.26
CA ALA A 44 4.19 5.71 -0.20
C ALA A 44 4.61 7.12 -0.66
N LYS A 45 5.73 7.64 -0.14
CA LYS A 45 6.19 8.99 -0.48
C LYS A 45 6.42 9.16 -1.98
N ASN A 46 5.89 10.24 -2.56
CA ASN A 46 5.98 10.58 -3.99
C ASN A 46 5.40 9.49 -4.92
N SER A 47 4.47 8.66 -4.43
CA SER A 47 3.74 7.71 -5.27
C SER A 47 2.47 8.35 -5.83
N ASP A 48 2.13 8.01 -7.07
CA ASP A 48 0.86 8.41 -7.69
C ASP A 48 -0.32 7.57 -7.16
N LEU A 49 -0.03 6.36 -6.71
CA LEU A 49 -0.98 5.35 -6.26
C LEU A 49 -0.33 4.45 -5.20
N VAL A 50 -1.06 4.18 -4.11
CA VAL A 50 -0.70 3.17 -3.10
C VAL A 50 -1.69 2.02 -3.16
N VAL A 51 -1.19 0.78 -3.21
CA VAL A 51 -1.99 -0.44 -3.17
C VAL A 51 -1.66 -1.22 -1.90
N LEU A 52 -2.69 -1.46 -1.09
CA LEU A 52 -2.62 -2.31 0.10
C LEU A 52 -3.05 -3.72 -0.26
N CYS A 53 -2.34 -4.70 0.26
CA CYS A 53 -2.67 -6.12 0.12
C CYS A 53 -2.37 -6.83 1.43
N LEU A 54 -3.15 -6.50 2.45
CA LEU A 54 -3.00 -6.96 3.83
C LEU A 54 -4.29 -7.64 4.28
N THR A 55 -4.23 -8.51 5.27
CA THR A 55 -5.35 -9.44 5.60
C THR A 55 -6.03 -9.17 6.94
N GLU A 56 -5.35 -8.49 7.86
CA GLU A 56 -5.84 -8.30 9.23
C GLU A 56 -6.06 -6.81 9.48
N ASP A 57 -7.24 -6.47 10.01
CA ASP A 57 -7.61 -5.08 10.28
C ASP A 57 -6.56 -4.34 11.11
N GLN A 58 -6.05 -4.99 12.15
CA GLN A 58 -5.04 -4.42 13.04
C GLN A 58 -3.73 -4.11 12.29
N ILE A 59 -3.38 -4.95 11.32
CA ILE A 59 -2.18 -4.75 10.50
C ILE A 59 -2.42 -3.62 9.51
N VAL A 60 -3.59 -3.55 8.88
CA VAL A 60 -3.92 -2.43 7.99
C VAL A 60 -3.91 -1.12 8.76
N GLU A 61 -4.58 -1.05 9.92
CA GLU A 61 -4.57 0.14 10.77
C GLU A 61 -3.16 0.55 11.19
N LYS A 62 -2.34 -0.41 11.63
CA LYS A 62 -0.96 -0.16 12.02
C LYS A 62 -0.12 0.39 10.85
N GLU A 63 -0.16 -0.28 9.71
CA GLU A 63 0.71 0.02 8.57
C GLU A 63 0.22 1.22 7.75
N THR A 64 -1.03 1.67 7.93
CA THR A 64 -1.59 2.83 7.22
C THR A 64 -1.78 4.05 8.10
N ILE A 65 -2.49 3.91 9.23
CA ILE A 65 -2.88 5.01 10.12
C ILE A 65 -1.75 5.26 11.12
N SER A 66 -1.38 4.25 11.92
CA SER A 66 -0.40 4.45 12.99
C SER A 66 1.02 4.74 12.47
N SER A 67 1.36 4.19 11.30
CA SER A 67 2.65 4.45 10.65
C SER A 67 2.78 5.86 10.08
N GLY A 68 1.68 6.57 9.87
CA GLY A 68 1.67 7.87 9.17
C GLY A 68 1.68 7.75 7.64
N LEU A 69 1.46 6.57 7.05
CA LEU A 69 1.38 6.42 5.59
C LEU A 69 0.33 7.37 4.99
N LEU A 70 -0.83 7.53 5.63
CA LEU A 70 -1.88 8.45 5.14
C LEU A 70 -1.44 9.93 5.15
N ASP A 71 -0.42 10.29 5.95
CA ASP A 71 0.11 11.65 6.00
C ASP A 71 1.03 11.98 4.81
N THR A 72 1.48 10.96 4.07
CA THR A 72 2.14 11.14 2.77
C THR A 72 1.20 11.66 1.69
N LYS A 73 -0.12 11.65 1.96
CA LYS A 73 -1.20 12.10 1.06
C LYS A 73 -1.08 11.50 -0.35
N PRO A 74 -1.07 10.16 -0.48
CA PRO A 74 -1.09 9.55 -1.79
C PRO A 74 -2.38 9.96 -2.53
N PRO A 75 -2.34 10.30 -3.82
CA PRO A 75 -3.55 10.71 -4.56
C PRO A 75 -4.66 9.66 -4.57
N ILE A 76 -4.27 8.39 -4.60
CA ILE A 76 -5.17 7.23 -4.60
C ILE A 76 -4.63 6.17 -3.64
N LEU A 77 -5.51 5.64 -2.78
CA LEU A 77 -5.27 4.48 -1.93
C LEU A 77 -6.25 3.36 -2.30
N ILE A 78 -5.73 2.24 -2.77
CA ILE A 78 -6.51 1.04 -3.09
C ILE A 78 -6.28 -0.01 -2.01
N ASP A 79 -7.34 -0.51 -1.39
CA ASP A 79 -7.30 -1.70 -0.53
C ASP A 79 -7.76 -2.94 -1.32
N CYS A 80 -6.83 -3.87 -1.55
CA CYS A 80 -7.12 -5.20 -2.11
C CYS A 80 -7.10 -6.28 -1.00
N GLY A 81 -7.12 -5.87 0.27
CA GLY A 81 -7.23 -6.75 1.41
C GLY A 81 -8.65 -7.25 1.65
N THR A 82 -8.76 -8.34 2.39
CA THR A 82 -10.05 -8.80 2.93
C THR A 82 -10.20 -8.23 4.33
N THR A 83 -10.55 -6.96 4.43
CA THR A 83 -10.73 -6.22 5.69
C THR A 83 -12.19 -6.14 6.08
N SER A 84 -12.47 -5.83 7.34
CA SER A 84 -13.84 -5.64 7.79
C SER A 84 -14.48 -4.38 7.21
N LEU A 85 -15.82 -4.37 7.17
CA LEU A 85 -16.59 -3.19 6.77
C LEU A 85 -16.31 -1.99 7.69
N SER A 86 -16.15 -2.21 9.01
CA SER A 86 -15.91 -1.13 9.96
C SER A 86 -14.56 -0.44 9.70
N LEU A 87 -13.51 -1.23 9.41
CA LEU A 87 -12.22 -0.67 9.03
C LEU A 87 -12.29 0.05 7.67
N THR A 88 -12.96 -0.55 6.68
CA THR A 88 -13.15 0.05 5.37
C THR A 88 -13.80 1.44 5.46
N LEU A 89 -14.87 1.57 6.26
CA LEU A 89 -15.55 2.85 6.49
C LEU A 89 -14.65 3.86 7.22
N LYS A 90 -13.85 3.39 8.19
CA LYS A 90 -12.87 4.23 8.90
C LYS A 90 -11.81 4.79 7.94
N LEU A 91 -11.23 3.94 7.09
CA LEU A 91 -10.26 4.35 6.08
C LEU A 91 -10.89 5.33 5.08
N SER A 92 -12.07 5.01 4.55
CA SER A 92 -12.80 5.89 3.63
C SER A 92 -13.02 7.28 4.22
N LYS A 93 -13.40 7.38 5.49
CA LYS A 93 -13.58 8.66 6.18
C LYS A 93 -12.27 9.44 6.29
N LEU A 94 -11.20 8.80 6.75
CA LEU A 94 -9.88 9.43 6.91
C LEU A 94 -9.31 9.92 5.57
N CYS A 95 -9.48 9.14 4.51
CA CYS A 95 -9.03 9.52 3.17
C CYS A 95 -9.83 10.71 2.63
N SER A 96 -11.15 10.73 2.84
CA SER A 96 -12.02 11.84 2.46
C SER A 96 -11.65 13.13 3.18
N GLU A 97 -11.37 13.07 4.50
CA GLU A 97 -10.93 14.24 5.28
C GLU A 97 -9.60 14.81 4.77
N LYS A 98 -8.71 13.93 4.29
CA LYS A 98 -7.40 14.30 3.73
C LYS A 98 -7.44 14.61 2.22
N LYS A 99 -8.61 14.52 1.58
CA LYS A 99 -8.87 14.84 0.16
C LYS A 99 -8.14 13.96 -0.86
N PHE A 100 -8.01 12.67 -0.59
CA PHE A 100 -7.54 11.70 -1.60
C PHE A 100 -8.52 10.55 -1.78
N VAL A 101 -8.43 9.89 -2.94
CA VAL A 101 -9.39 8.86 -3.35
C VAL A 101 -9.08 7.56 -2.62
N PHE A 102 -10.10 6.97 -2.01
CA PHE A 102 -10.04 5.62 -1.44
C PHE A 102 -10.92 4.67 -2.24
N MET A 103 -10.37 3.51 -2.59
CA MET A 103 -11.09 2.45 -3.29
C MET A 103 -10.82 1.12 -2.58
N ILE A 104 -11.84 0.26 -2.49
CA ILE A 104 -11.69 -1.11 -2.03
C ILE A 104 -12.10 -2.06 -3.17
N LEU A 105 -11.31 -3.11 -3.40
CA LEU A 105 -11.69 -4.21 -4.28
C LEU A 105 -12.15 -5.38 -3.41
N LEU A 106 -13.47 -5.64 -3.46
CA LEU A 106 -14.12 -6.79 -2.82
C LEU A 106 -14.15 -8.00 -3.75
#